data_AF-A0A7D7Z9Y6-F1
#
_entry.id   AF-A0A7D7Z9Y6-F1
#
_cell.length_a   1.000
_cell.length_b   1.000
_cell.length_c   1.000
_cell.angle_alpha   90.00
_cell.angle_beta   90.00
_cell.angle_gamma   90.00
#
_symmetry.space_group_name_H-M   'P 1'
#
loop_
_entity.id
_entity.type
_entity.pdbx_description
1 polymer ?
#
loop_
_entity_poly.entity_id
_entity_poly.type
_entity_poly.pdbx_seq_one_letter_code
_entity_poly.pdbx_strand_id
1 'polypeptide(L)'
;MSDNLDGEEFSKRIYQEYDTYQMNLQQADTKKQTALLHTNYFQDCLKDSMEIILQSKEARRIPVKMIIAILKDRMILSQTKANDAMKICDIRDWFAHRVNVRSVEEDAKELIYTINVQSPIEENTIHVKEITDIIIRANKEKENFDLYERLDLICSDLSRTIRNEAIRQGNKSKTTGAI
;
A
#
# COMPACT_ATOMS: atom_id res chain seq x y z
N MET A 1 -7.62 29.96 9.26
CA MET A 1 -7.98 28.69 9.93
C MET A 1 -6.88 27.71 9.56
N SER A 2 -6.09 27.23 10.52
CA SER A 2 -5.05 26.25 10.22
C SER A 2 -5.71 24.90 10.00
N ASP A 3 -5.68 24.39 8.78
CA ASP A 3 -6.05 23.01 8.43
C ASP A 3 -5.00 22.03 8.99
N ASN A 4 -4.77 22.08 10.30
CA ASN A 4 -3.92 21.13 10.98
C ASN A 4 -4.67 19.81 11.02
N LEU A 5 -4.37 18.91 10.08
CA LEU A 5 -4.79 17.51 10.13
C LEU A 5 -4.43 16.94 11.50
N ASP A 6 -5.46 16.68 12.31
CA ASP A 6 -5.32 16.01 13.59
C ASP A 6 -4.88 14.56 13.33
N GLY A 7 -3.86 14.11 14.07
CA GLY A 7 -3.37 12.73 13.94
C GLY A 7 -4.47 11.70 14.26
N GLU A 8 -5.39 12.07 15.15
CA GLU A 8 -6.54 11.23 15.51
C GLU A 8 -7.57 11.12 14.35
N GLU A 9 -7.85 12.23 13.65
CA GLU A 9 -8.73 12.25 12.49
C GLU A 9 -8.15 11.41 11.33
N PHE A 10 -6.84 11.51 11.13
CA PHE A 10 -6.12 10.69 10.17
C PHE A 10 -6.18 9.19 10.48
N SER A 11 -5.92 8.81 11.74
CA SER A 11 -6.05 7.42 12.18
C SER A 11 -7.47 6.88 12.01
N LYS A 12 -8.50 7.66 12.37
CA LYS A 12 -9.91 7.28 12.16
C LYS A 12 -10.22 7.04 10.68
N ARG A 13 -9.74 7.91 9.79
CA ARG A 13 -9.94 7.75 8.35
C ARG A 13 -9.29 6.49 7.80
N ILE A 14 -8.05 6.19 8.22
CA ILE A 14 -7.37 4.94 7.85
C ILE A 14 -8.24 3.72 8.20
N TYR A 15 -8.78 3.66 9.42
CA TYR A 15 -9.59 2.54 9.85
C TYR A 15 -10.87 2.41 9.00
N GLN A 16 -11.55 3.52 8.74
CA GLN A 16 -12.76 3.53 7.90
C GLN A 16 -12.48 3.07 6.45
N GLU A 17 -11.36 3.50 5.88
CA GLU A 17 -10.94 3.08 4.54
C GLU A 17 -10.60 1.59 4.51
N TYR A 18 -9.93 1.08 5.55
CA TYR A 18 -9.65 -0.35 5.68
C TYR A 18 -10.93 -1.18 5.82
N ASP A 19 -11.87 -0.76 6.66
CA ASP A 19 -13.16 -1.45 6.83
C ASP A 19 -13.95 -1.46 5.52
N THR A 20 -13.99 -0.33 4.81
CA THR A 20 -14.63 -0.22 3.49
C THR A 20 -13.97 -1.15 2.48
N TYR A 21 -12.64 -1.22 2.47
CA TYR A 21 -11.88 -2.15 1.64
C TYR A 21 -12.25 -3.62 1.94
N GLN A 22 -12.29 -4.02 3.20
CA GLN A 22 -12.65 -5.38 3.61
C GLN A 22 -14.10 -5.73 3.24
N MET A 23 -15.05 -4.81 3.43
CA MET A 23 -16.44 -5.00 3.01
C MET A 23 -16.55 -5.19 1.49
N ASN A 24 -15.85 -4.37 0.71
CA ASN A 24 -15.84 -4.49 -0.75
C ASN A 24 -15.19 -5.80 -1.22
N LEU A 25 -14.16 -6.28 -0.50
CA LEU A 25 -13.49 -7.54 -0.81
C LEU A 25 -14.42 -8.75 -0.63
N GLN A 26 -15.27 -8.74 0.40
CA GLN A 26 -16.28 -9.78 0.64
C GLN A 26 -17.36 -9.83 -0.46
N GLN A 27 -17.55 -8.73 -1.18
CA GLN A 27 -18.52 -8.59 -2.27
C GLN A 27 -17.87 -8.73 -3.66
N ALA A 28 -16.57 -9.06 -3.73
CA ALA A 28 -15.86 -9.16 -4.99
C ALA A 28 -16.17 -10.48 -5.69
N ASP A 29 -16.82 -10.41 -6.86
CA ASP A 29 -17.26 -11.59 -7.61
C ASP A 29 -16.26 -12.03 -8.69
N THR A 30 -15.23 -11.22 -8.95
CA THR A 30 -14.25 -11.50 -10.00
C THR A 30 -12.83 -11.22 -9.53
N LYS A 31 -11.89 -12.03 -10.02
CA LYS A 31 -10.45 -11.86 -9.84
C LYS A 31 -9.94 -10.47 -10.23
N LYS A 32 -10.45 -9.92 -11.33
CA LYS A 32 -10.16 -8.55 -11.77
C LYS A 32 -10.61 -7.52 -10.73
N GLN A 33 -11.81 -7.67 -10.18
CA GLN A 33 -12.31 -6.79 -9.12
C GLN A 33 -11.46 -6.92 -7.86
N THR A 34 -11.12 -8.14 -7.43
CA THR A 34 -10.23 -8.41 -6.30
C THR A 34 -8.87 -7.69 -6.47
N ALA A 35 -8.20 -7.85 -7.62
CA ALA A 35 -6.95 -7.15 -7.90
C ALA A 35 -7.09 -5.63 -7.87
N LEU A 36 -8.17 -5.09 -8.45
CA LEU A 36 -8.44 -3.65 -8.43
C LEU A 36 -8.70 -3.14 -7.01
N LEU A 37 -9.37 -3.90 -6.15
CA LEU A 37 -9.59 -3.53 -4.75
C LEU A 37 -8.26 -3.45 -3.97
N HIS A 38 -7.42 -4.49 -4.05
CA HIS A 38 -6.10 -4.48 -3.40
C HIS A 38 -5.24 -3.31 -3.86
N THR A 39 -5.16 -3.11 -5.17
CA THR A 39 -4.29 -2.07 -5.73
C THR A 39 -4.84 -0.66 -5.52
N ASN A 40 -6.16 -0.46 -5.58
CA ASN A 40 -6.76 0.85 -5.27
C ASN A 40 -6.57 1.20 -3.79
N TYR A 41 -6.76 0.25 -2.88
CA TYR A 41 -6.47 0.46 -1.45
C TYR A 41 -5.02 0.94 -1.26
N PHE A 42 -4.06 0.30 -1.92
CA PHE A 42 -2.66 0.75 -1.90
C PHE A 42 -2.46 2.18 -2.45
N GLN A 43 -3.14 2.54 -3.55
CA GLN A 43 -3.06 3.90 -4.12
C GLN A 43 -3.65 4.95 -3.18
N ASP A 44 -4.74 4.63 -2.48
CA ASP A 44 -5.33 5.53 -1.50
C ASP A 44 -4.38 5.74 -0.32
N CYS A 45 -3.77 4.67 0.22
CA CYS A 45 -2.72 4.76 1.24
C CYS A 45 -1.59 5.73 0.85
N LEU A 46 -1.15 5.73 -0.41
CA LEU A 46 -0.14 6.65 -0.93
C LEU A 46 -0.63 8.11 -0.91
N LYS A 47 -1.87 8.36 -1.34
CA LYS A 47 -2.49 9.70 -1.34
C LYS A 47 -2.68 10.23 0.07
N ASP A 48 -3.20 9.39 0.96
CA ASP A 48 -3.36 9.68 2.38
C ASP A 48 -2.03 10.07 3.03
N SER A 49 -1.00 9.29 2.75
CA SER A 49 0.34 9.54 3.27
C SER A 49 0.91 10.88 2.78
N MET A 50 0.67 11.25 1.53
CA MET A 50 1.10 12.55 1.00
C MET A 50 0.32 13.73 1.59
N GLU A 51 -0.99 13.56 1.82
CA GLU A 51 -1.80 14.54 2.53
C GLU A 51 -1.27 14.83 3.93
N ILE A 52 -0.83 13.80 4.67
CA ILE A 52 -0.16 14.01 5.97
C ILE A 52 1.15 14.76 5.81
N ILE A 53 2.03 14.26 4.92
CA ILE A 53 3.40 14.77 4.79
C ILE A 53 3.38 16.25 4.39
N LEU A 54 2.44 16.64 3.53
CA LEU A 54 2.30 18.01 3.04
C LEU A 54 1.26 18.83 3.81
N GLN A 55 0.54 18.21 4.76
CA GLN A 55 -0.53 18.82 5.55
C GLN A 55 -1.56 19.55 4.66
N SER A 56 -1.94 18.92 3.54
CA SER A 56 -2.82 19.54 2.55
C SER A 56 -3.67 18.52 1.81
N LYS A 57 -4.99 18.73 1.79
CA LYS A 57 -5.94 17.91 1.03
C LYS A 57 -5.66 17.92 -0.47
N GLU A 58 -5.08 18.99 -0.99
CA GLU A 58 -4.68 19.11 -2.40
C GLU A 58 -3.56 18.12 -2.78
N ALA A 59 -2.77 17.65 -1.81
CA ALA A 59 -1.73 16.65 -2.04
C ALA A 59 -2.30 15.32 -2.58
N ARG A 60 -3.58 15.00 -2.29
CA ARG A 60 -4.26 13.82 -2.85
C ARG A 60 -4.42 13.86 -4.38
N ARG A 61 -4.30 15.04 -5.00
CA ARG A 61 -4.37 15.23 -6.46
C ARG A 61 -3.06 14.89 -7.16
N ILE A 62 -1.97 14.70 -6.43
CA ILE A 62 -0.68 14.31 -7.01
C ILE A 62 -0.81 12.91 -7.62
N PRO A 63 -0.37 12.70 -8.88
CA PRO A 63 -0.39 11.38 -9.50
C PRO A 63 0.39 10.34 -8.69
N VAL A 64 -0.15 9.13 -8.53
CA VAL A 64 0.40 8.09 -7.65
C VAL A 64 1.86 7.74 -7.97
N LYS A 65 2.23 7.62 -9.25
CA LYS A 65 3.62 7.35 -9.66
C LYS A 65 4.56 8.50 -9.27
N MET A 66 4.07 9.75 -9.28
CA MET A 66 4.81 10.93 -8.80
C MET A 66 4.93 10.95 -7.28
N ILE A 67 3.89 10.51 -6.55
CA ILE A 67 3.96 10.31 -5.10
C ILE A 67 5.10 9.35 -4.76
N ILE A 68 5.18 8.19 -5.43
CA ILE A 68 6.23 7.20 -5.19
C ILE A 68 7.63 7.79 -5.42
N ALA A 69 7.81 8.58 -6.49
CA ALA A 69 9.06 9.29 -6.75
C ALA A 69 9.42 10.26 -5.62
N ILE A 70 8.47 11.07 -5.14
CA ILE A 70 8.68 12.00 -4.02
C ILE A 70 9.07 11.24 -2.73
N LEU A 71 8.37 10.13 -2.42
CA LEU A 71 8.67 9.33 -1.23
C LEU A 71 10.06 8.69 -1.30
N LYS A 72 10.49 8.26 -2.48
CA LYS A 72 11.85 7.77 -2.72
C LYS A 72 12.88 8.89 -2.53
N ASP A 73 12.67 10.05 -3.16
CA ASP A 73 13.60 11.18 -3.12
C ASP A 73 13.77 11.74 -1.71
N ARG A 74 12.71 11.68 -0.90
CA ARG A 74 12.73 12.04 0.53
C ARG A 74 13.28 10.93 1.44
N MET A 75 13.79 9.84 0.87
CA MET A 75 14.27 8.67 1.60
C MET A 75 13.24 8.05 2.56
N ILE A 76 11.95 8.23 2.28
CA ILE A 76 10.85 7.57 3.00
C ILE A 76 10.73 6.12 2.51
N LEU A 77 10.88 5.91 1.20
CA LEU A 77 10.99 4.59 0.60
C LEU A 77 12.43 4.32 0.16
N SER A 78 12.91 3.10 0.41
CA SER A 78 14.12 2.62 -0.23
C SER A 78 13.90 2.47 -1.74
N GLN A 79 15.00 2.48 -2.51
CA GLN A 79 14.93 2.24 -3.97
C GLN A 79 14.18 0.96 -4.32
N THR A 80 14.39 -0.12 -3.55
CA THR A 80 13.70 -1.41 -3.75
C THR A 80 12.20 -1.27 -3.51
N LYS A 81 11.79 -0.67 -2.39
CA LYS A 81 10.37 -0.51 -2.03
C LYS A 81 9.65 0.45 -3.00
N ALA A 82 10.33 1.48 -3.49
CA ALA A 82 9.81 2.36 -4.53
C ALA A 82 9.59 1.62 -5.86
N ASN A 83 10.54 0.76 -6.26
CA ASN A 83 10.38 -0.07 -7.45
C ASN A 83 9.21 -1.05 -7.30
N ASP A 84 9.05 -1.67 -6.12
CA ASP A 84 7.92 -2.57 -5.86
C ASP A 84 6.58 -1.84 -5.86
N ALA A 85 6.52 -0.62 -5.30
CA ALA A 85 5.34 0.24 -5.38
C ALA A 85 4.96 0.62 -6.83
N MET A 86 5.96 0.86 -7.69
CA MET A 86 5.72 1.12 -9.12
C MET A 86 5.11 -0.09 -9.82
N LYS A 87 5.59 -1.31 -9.53
CA LYS A 87 5.01 -2.55 -10.09
C LYS A 87 3.54 -2.71 -9.71
N ILE A 88 3.14 -2.36 -8.49
CA ILE A 88 1.73 -2.40 -8.06
C ILE A 88 0.88 -1.42 -8.88
N CYS A 89 1.41 -0.23 -9.17
CA CYS A 89 0.73 0.72 -10.04
C CYS A 89 0.56 0.17 -11.46
N ASP A 90 1.58 -0.51 -11.99
CA ASP A 90 1.50 -1.12 -13.32
C ASP A 90 0.48 -2.28 -13.36
N ILE A 91 0.45 -3.14 -12.33
CA ILE A 91 -0.56 -4.19 -12.17
C ILE A 91 -1.97 -3.59 -12.19
N ARG A 92 -2.19 -2.52 -11.41
CA ARG A 92 -3.47 -1.79 -11.40
C ARG A 92 -3.84 -1.31 -12.80
N ASP A 93 -2.91 -0.63 -13.47
CA ASP A 93 -3.14 -0.06 -14.80
C ASP A 93 -3.49 -1.16 -15.81
N TRP A 94 -2.86 -2.33 -15.72
CA TRP A 94 -3.18 -3.48 -16.56
C TRP A 94 -4.58 -4.01 -16.32
N PHE A 95 -4.97 -4.26 -15.07
CA PHE A 95 -6.33 -4.71 -14.75
C PHE A 95 -7.40 -3.67 -15.10
N ALA A 96 -7.09 -2.38 -14.94
CA ALA A 96 -8.02 -1.29 -15.23
C ALA A 96 -8.26 -1.09 -16.74
N HIS A 97 -7.20 -1.16 -17.55
CA HIS A 97 -7.24 -0.66 -18.93
C HIS A 97 -7.15 -1.74 -20.01
N ARG A 98 -6.64 -2.94 -19.70
CA ARG A 98 -6.54 -4.01 -20.70
C ARG A 98 -7.81 -4.87 -20.72
N VAL A 99 -8.18 -5.28 -21.93
CA VAL A 99 -9.41 -6.05 -22.20
C VAL A 99 -9.21 -7.55 -21.95
N ASN A 100 -8.03 -8.09 -22.28
CA ASN A 100 -7.73 -9.51 -22.11
C ASN A 100 -7.28 -9.82 -20.68
N VAL A 101 -8.23 -10.25 -19.84
CA VAL A 101 -7.96 -10.56 -18.42
C VAL A 101 -6.95 -11.69 -18.24
N ARG A 102 -6.96 -12.74 -19.09
CA ARG A 102 -6.02 -13.88 -18.93
C ARG A 102 -4.57 -13.45 -19.11
N SER A 103 -4.29 -12.68 -20.16
CA SER A 103 -2.94 -12.15 -20.40
C SER A 103 -2.53 -11.16 -19.29
N VAL A 104 -3.46 -10.37 -18.75
CA VAL A 104 -3.18 -9.51 -17.60
C VAL A 104 -2.81 -10.32 -16.36
N GLU A 105 -3.52 -11.41 -16.10
CA GLU A 105 -3.21 -12.28 -14.95
C GLU A 105 -1.82 -12.91 -15.06
N GLU A 106 -1.42 -13.34 -16.25
CA GLU A 106 -0.09 -13.90 -16.52
C GLU A 106 1.02 -12.84 -16.29
N ASP A 107 0.90 -11.66 -16.91
CA ASP A 107 1.86 -10.57 -16.73
C ASP A 107 1.93 -10.11 -15.27
N ALA A 108 0.77 -9.97 -14.61
CA ALA A 108 0.69 -9.56 -13.21
C ALA A 108 1.33 -10.60 -12.28
N LYS A 109 1.14 -11.89 -12.57
CA LYS A 109 1.75 -13.00 -11.83
C LYS A 109 3.27 -12.90 -11.86
N GLU A 110 3.86 -12.65 -13.04
CA GLU A 110 5.30 -12.45 -13.16
C GLU A 110 5.79 -11.29 -12.29
N LEU A 111 5.14 -10.12 -12.36
CA LEU A 111 5.50 -8.98 -11.51
C LEU A 111 5.36 -9.28 -10.01
N ILE A 112 4.24 -9.85 -9.59
CA ILE A 112 3.94 -10.15 -8.19
C ILE A 112 4.99 -11.08 -7.58
N TYR A 113 5.52 -12.03 -8.34
CA TYR A 113 6.56 -12.94 -7.86
C TYR A 113 7.93 -12.29 -7.70
N THR A 114 8.19 -11.19 -8.40
CA THR A 114 9.43 -10.40 -8.20
C THR A 114 9.41 -9.56 -6.92
N ILE A 115 8.26 -9.37 -6.29
CA ILE A 115 8.12 -8.57 -5.07
C ILE A 115 8.26 -9.50 -3.86
N ASN A 116 9.13 -9.15 -2.91
CA ASN A 116 9.27 -9.89 -1.66
C ASN A 116 8.42 -9.22 -0.58
N VAL A 117 7.56 -10.01 0.08
CA VAL A 117 6.79 -9.55 1.24
C VAL A 117 7.73 -9.52 2.43
N GLN A 118 7.82 -8.41 3.17
CA GLN A 118 8.63 -8.38 4.37
C GLN A 118 7.80 -8.69 5.61
N SER A 119 8.43 -9.36 6.58
CA SER A 119 7.82 -9.58 7.88
C SER A 119 7.55 -8.23 8.54
N PRO A 120 6.44 -8.07 9.29
CA PRO A 120 6.42 -7.12 10.40
C PRO A 120 7.68 -7.40 11.23
N ILE A 121 8.64 -6.49 11.22
CA ILE A 121 9.64 -6.46 12.27
C ILE A 121 8.99 -5.59 13.33
N GLU A 122 8.77 -6.19 14.51
CA GLU A 122 8.24 -5.60 15.75
C GLU A 122 6.71 -5.72 15.94
N GLU A 123 6.29 -6.77 16.65
CA GLU A 123 5.37 -6.69 17.80
C GLU A 123 5.26 -8.06 18.51
N ASN A 124 5.41 -8.08 19.84
CA ASN A 124 5.41 -9.30 20.65
C ASN A 124 3.98 -9.80 20.94
N THR A 125 3.33 -10.46 19.98
CA THR A 125 2.06 -11.17 20.23
C THR A 125 1.97 -12.48 19.44
N ILE A 126 1.20 -13.45 19.96
CA ILE A 126 1.00 -14.79 19.41
C ILE A 126 0.56 -14.76 17.93
N HIS A 127 -0.21 -13.75 17.51
CA HIS A 127 -0.62 -13.54 16.11
C HIS A 127 0.54 -13.20 15.15
N VAL A 128 1.68 -12.72 15.66
CA VAL A 128 2.85 -12.44 14.81
C VAL A 128 3.46 -13.71 14.27
N LYS A 129 3.40 -14.83 15.00
CA LYS A 129 3.95 -16.10 14.51
C LYS A 129 3.17 -16.63 13.31
N GLU A 130 1.84 -16.59 13.37
CA GLU A 130 0.96 -17.01 12.26
C GLU A 130 1.16 -16.14 11.01
N ILE A 131 1.23 -14.81 11.17
CA ILE A 131 1.51 -13.88 10.07
C ILE A 131 2.92 -14.10 9.50
N THR A 132 3.91 -14.34 10.37
CA THR A 132 5.29 -14.61 9.95
C THR A 132 5.36 -15.90 9.15
N ASP A 133 4.68 -16.96 9.59
CA ASP A 133 4.63 -18.24 8.87
C ASP A 133 3.96 -18.09 7.50
N ILE A 134 2.87 -17.31 7.41
CA ILE A 134 2.21 -16.98 6.14
C ILE A 134 3.18 -16.23 5.21
N ILE A 135 3.94 -15.25 5.70
CA ILE A 135 4.91 -14.47 4.90
C ILE A 135 6.08 -15.35 4.45
N ILE A 136 6.59 -16.22 5.34
CA ILE A 136 7.64 -17.19 5.00
C ILE A 136 7.13 -18.12 3.89
N ARG A 137 5.92 -18.68 4.05
CA ARG A 137 5.29 -19.54 3.04
C ARG A 137 5.11 -18.79 1.73
N ALA A 138 4.55 -17.59 1.76
CA ALA A 138 4.37 -16.76 0.59
C ALA A 138 5.71 -16.56 -0.15
N ASN A 139 6.80 -16.27 0.55
CA ASN A 139 8.10 -16.04 -0.09
C ASN A 139 8.84 -17.31 -0.55
N LYS A 140 8.67 -18.44 0.15
CA LYS A 140 9.31 -19.72 -0.19
C LYS A 140 8.55 -20.51 -1.25
N GLU A 141 7.23 -20.47 -1.20
CA GLU A 141 6.32 -21.27 -2.02
C GLU A 141 5.55 -20.36 -3.00
N LYS A 142 6.25 -19.40 -3.62
CA LYS A 142 5.64 -18.34 -4.46
C LYS A 142 4.67 -18.89 -5.51
N GLU A 143 5.05 -19.98 -6.17
CA GLU A 143 4.28 -20.59 -7.26
C GLU A 143 3.02 -21.32 -6.80
N ASN A 144 2.97 -21.75 -5.54
CA ASN A 144 1.84 -22.49 -4.95
C ASN A 144 0.94 -21.60 -4.08
N PHE A 145 1.33 -20.34 -3.85
CA PHE A 145 0.56 -19.39 -3.07
C PHE A 145 -0.48 -18.69 -3.96
N ASP A 146 -1.69 -18.47 -3.43
CA ASP A 146 -2.73 -17.77 -4.19
C ASP A 146 -2.26 -16.37 -4.60
N LEU A 147 -2.45 -16.04 -5.87
CA LEU A 147 -1.92 -14.82 -6.46
C LEU A 147 -2.50 -13.56 -5.81
N TYR A 148 -3.79 -13.59 -5.49
CA TYR A 148 -4.52 -12.45 -4.97
C TYR A 148 -4.27 -12.29 -3.47
N GLU A 149 -4.18 -13.38 -2.72
CA GLU A 149 -3.70 -13.36 -1.34
C GLU A 149 -2.27 -12.80 -1.26
N ARG A 150 -1.39 -13.17 -2.20
CA ARG A 150 -0.04 -12.60 -2.25
C ARG A 150 -0.07 -11.10 -2.56
N LEU A 151 -0.90 -10.68 -3.50
CA LEU A 151 -1.05 -9.27 -3.85
C LEU A 151 -1.56 -8.44 -2.66
N ASP A 152 -2.50 -8.97 -1.88
CA ASP A 152 -2.98 -8.37 -0.64
C ASP A 152 -1.84 -8.20 0.36
N LEU A 153 -1.06 -9.26 0.63
CA LEU A 153 0.07 -9.21 1.55
C LEU A 153 1.10 -8.15 1.14
N ILE A 154 1.40 -8.04 -0.16
CA ILE A 154 2.31 -7.04 -0.70
C ILE A 154 1.75 -5.62 -0.49
N CYS A 155 0.48 -5.40 -0.86
CA CYS A 155 -0.17 -4.09 -0.75
C CYS A 155 -0.26 -3.66 0.71
N SER A 156 -0.60 -4.59 1.61
CA SER A 156 -0.71 -4.36 3.04
C SER A 156 0.65 -4.06 3.69
N ASP A 157 1.71 -4.81 3.36
CA ASP A 157 3.06 -4.56 3.89
C ASP A 157 3.56 -3.17 3.50
N LEU A 158 3.51 -2.83 2.20
CA LEU A 158 3.97 -1.53 1.72
C LEU A 158 3.12 -0.37 2.24
N SER A 159 1.79 -0.52 2.27
CA SER A 159 0.89 0.50 2.81
C SER A 159 1.22 0.83 4.26
N ARG A 160 1.49 -0.20 5.08
CA ARG A 160 1.89 -0.03 6.46
C ARG A 160 3.22 0.71 6.58
N THR A 161 4.24 0.30 5.83
CA THR A 161 5.55 0.99 5.83
C THR A 161 5.38 2.47 5.50
N ILE A 162 4.64 2.78 4.43
CA ILE A 162 4.43 4.15 3.96
C ILE A 162 3.67 4.97 5.01
N ARG A 163 2.58 4.43 5.58
CA ARG A 163 1.78 5.12 6.59
C ARG A 163 2.60 5.42 7.85
N ASN A 164 3.34 4.43 8.37
CA ASN A 164 4.16 4.62 9.57
C ASN A 164 5.22 5.71 9.36
N GLU A 165 5.87 5.71 8.20
CA GLU A 165 6.84 6.74 7.86
C GLU A 165 6.19 8.12 7.63
N ALA A 166 5.03 8.17 6.99
CA ALA A 166 4.30 9.40 6.77
C ALA A 166 3.86 10.06 8.09
N ILE A 167 3.35 9.27 9.04
CA ILE A 167 3.03 9.73 10.40
C ILE A 167 4.28 10.29 11.09
N ARG A 168 5.41 9.57 11.01
CA ARG A 168 6.69 10.01 11.59
C ARG A 168 7.13 11.36 11.02
N GLN A 169 7.01 11.56 9.71
CA GLN A 169 7.40 12.81 9.03
C GLN A 169 6.40 13.95 9.28
N GLY A 170 5.11 13.66 9.29
CA GLY A 170 4.06 14.62 9.62
C GLY A 170 4.22 15.17 11.04
N ASN A 171 4.57 14.30 12.00
CA ASN A 171 4.83 14.70 13.39
C ASN A 171 6.12 15.52 13.54
N LYS A 172 7.19 15.19 12.80
CA LYS A 172 8.42 16.01 12.76
C LYS A 172 8.13 17.43 12.26
N SER A 173 7.32 17.55 11.20
CA SER A 173 6.97 18.86 10.63
C SER A 173 6.17 19.72 11.61
N LYS A 174 5.38 19.12 12.51
CA LYS A 174 4.68 19.81 13.60
C LYS A 174 5.62 20.28 14.71
N THR A 175 6.66 19.51 15.04
CA THR A 175 7.61 19.87 16.11
C THR A 175 8.69 20.86 15.66
N THR A 176 9.04 20.89 14.37
CA THR A 176 9.91 21.93 13.79
C THR A 176 9.17 23.15 13.23
N GLY A 177 7.86 23.26 13.50
CA GLY A 177 7.06 24.46 13.23
C GLY A 177 7.40 25.62 14.17
N ALA A 178 8.63 26.13 14.06
CA ALA A 178 9.07 27.43 14.54
C ALA A 178 10.10 27.98 13.55
N ILE A 179 9.63 28.42 12.37
CA ILE A 179 10.10 29.63 11.65
C ILE A 179 8.90 30.19 10.89
#